data_AF-A0AAE0XRD2-F1
#
_entry.id   AF-A0AAE0XRD2-F1
#
_cell.length_a   1.000
_cell.length_b   1.000
_cell.length_c   1.000
_cell.angle_alpha   90.00
_cell.angle_beta   90.00
_cell.angle_gamma   90.00
#
_symmetry.space_group_name_H-M   'P 1'
#
loop_
_entity.id
_entity.type
_entity.pdbx_description
1 polymer ?
#
loop_
_entity_poly.entity_id
_entity_poly.type
_entity_poly.pdbx_seq_one_letter_code
_entity_poly.pdbx_strand_id
1 'polypeptide(L)'
;METLRKQKKNLRKQMKSATEEEKNGLQELWRGLKTRHSALSRAESARKRRSQKKKNQERFYKDPFQFARQLFQQPRSDSLSVEKEQLKAHLRKTYSDPNRKIPLSEPAGLVWPAGPGEEFNSKPPSLKEINAVVQKARAKSAPGPNGVPYLLYKRCPNVLKRLHKILQGAWSNLKISEQWMSADGVYIPKEQNSTEINQFRPISLLHVEGKIFFSDMASRLTKYLTENGYINTSVQKGGIPGVSGCLEHATMIWEAIQRAKSEKLNVIWLDLANAYGSVPHQMIQLVLRMYHVPEDIQVMLDDYFSGFLMRFSTISYTTDWINLEIGIAMGCTISPILFVMAMEVILKAAEDSVGPVNLGGGCYMPPLKAFMDDTTIICSKEDETRRMLERLDVLMAWCRMKFKPKKSRSLSVRKGKIDATTIFTVASQQIPTVSQEPVKSLGRWYDSSMKDTKRGLETVELATEGLLAINRCGLQGKLKVWCL
;
A
#
# COMPACT_ATOMS: atom_id res chain seq x y z
N MET A 1 7.07 -6.79 -49.87
CA MET A 1 8.26 -7.19 -49.06
C MET A 1 8.60 -8.66 -49.21
N GLU A 2 7.62 -9.57 -49.15
CA GLU A 2 7.86 -11.02 -49.34
C GLU A 2 8.36 -11.39 -50.73
N THR A 3 7.83 -10.76 -51.79
CA THR A 3 8.26 -10.97 -53.18
C THR A 3 9.76 -10.70 -53.35
N LEU A 4 10.26 -9.58 -52.82
CA LEU A 4 11.69 -9.23 -52.86
C LEU A 4 12.56 -10.18 -52.01
N ARG A 5 12.04 -10.70 -50.89
CA ARG A 5 12.73 -11.74 -50.10
C ARG A 5 12.84 -13.04 -50.89
N LYS A 6 11.78 -13.46 -51.59
CA LYS A 6 11.75 -14.65 -52.45
C LYS A 6 12.72 -14.49 -53.64
N GLN A 7 12.69 -13.36 -54.34
CA GLN A 7 13.59 -13.07 -55.46
C GLN A 7 15.08 -13.04 -55.05
N LYS A 8 15.43 -12.41 -53.92
CA LYS A 8 16.80 -12.44 -53.36
C LYS A 8 17.27 -13.86 -53.01
N LYS A 9 16.37 -14.70 -52.48
CA LYS A 9 16.67 -16.11 -52.20
C LYS A 9 16.85 -16.90 -53.49
N ASN A 10 16.06 -16.62 -54.53
CA ASN A 10 16.14 -17.30 -55.82
C ASN A 10 17.43 -16.97 -56.58
N LEU A 11 17.80 -15.68 -56.65
CA LEU A 11 19.08 -15.25 -57.24
C LEU A 11 20.29 -15.88 -56.52
N ARG A 12 20.24 -16.00 -55.18
CA ARG A 12 21.27 -16.73 -54.42
C ARG A 12 21.34 -18.21 -54.75
N LYS A 13 20.23 -18.84 -55.14
CA LYS A 13 20.22 -20.24 -55.58
C LYS A 13 20.80 -20.36 -56.99
N GLN A 14 20.39 -19.50 -57.91
CA GLN A 14 20.90 -19.45 -59.30
C GLN A 14 22.41 -19.18 -59.35
N MET A 15 22.92 -18.30 -58.49
CA MET A 15 24.36 -17.99 -58.40
C MET A 15 25.22 -19.19 -57.94
N LYS A 16 24.62 -20.24 -57.34
CA LYS A 16 25.34 -21.47 -56.98
C LYS A 16 25.58 -22.41 -58.17
N SER A 17 24.81 -22.27 -59.24
CA SER A 17 24.85 -23.14 -60.43
C SER A 17 25.27 -22.41 -61.71
N ALA A 18 25.68 -21.14 -61.61
CA ALA A 18 26.02 -20.27 -62.73
C ALA A 18 27.53 -20.29 -63.06
N THR A 19 27.89 -19.98 -64.31
CA THR A 19 29.30 -19.85 -64.75
C THR A 19 29.94 -18.55 -64.20
N GLU A 20 31.27 -18.41 -64.22
CA GLU A 20 31.96 -17.23 -63.65
C GLU A 20 31.55 -15.91 -64.31
N GLU A 21 31.21 -15.92 -65.60
CA GLU A 21 30.73 -14.74 -66.33
C GLU A 21 29.31 -14.34 -65.90
N GLU A 22 28.42 -15.32 -65.69
CA GLU A 22 27.04 -15.11 -65.22
C GLU A 22 26.96 -14.68 -63.75
N LYS A 23 27.91 -15.13 -62.92
CA LYS A 23 27.97 -14.80 -61.49
C LYS A 23 28.09 -13.30 -61.25
N ASN A 24 28.85 -12.58 -62.08
CA ASN A 24 29.01 -11.13 -61.95
C ASN A 24 27.67 -10.39 -62.15
N GLY A 25 26.92 -10.72 -63.22
CA GLY A 25 25.60 -10.14 -63.48
C GLY A 25 24.55 -10.50 -62.42
N LEU A 26 24.54 -11.76 -61.97
CA LEU A 26 23.65 -12.22 -60.88
C LEU A 26 23.98 -11.54 -59.55
N GLN A 27 25.26 -11.28 -59.27
CA GLN A 27 25.70 -10.59 -58.07
C GLN A 27 25.27 -9.12 -58.08
N GLU A 28 25.34 -8.44 -59.23
CA GLU A 28 24.86 -7.07 -59.39
C GLU A 28 23.34 -6.96 -59.21
N LEU A 29 22.57 -7.85 -59.84
CA LEU A 29 21.11 -7.96 -59.65
C LEU A 29 20.76 -8.23 -58.19
N TRP A 30 21.51 -9.11 -57.52
CA TRP A 30 21.30 -9.39 -56.09
C TRP A 30 21.60 -8.18 -55.21
N ARG A 31 22.66 -7.41 -55.50
CA ARG A 31 22.98 -6.15 -54.80
C ARG A 31 21.86 -5.13 -54.99
N GLY A 32 21.35 -4.96 -56.23
CA GLY A 32 20.20 -4.08 -56.52
C GLY A 32 18.95 -4.47 -55.73
N LEU A 33 18.59 -5.76 -55.70
CA LEU A 33 17.47 -6.24 -54.88
C LEU A 33 17.73 -6.10 -53.37
N LYS A 34 18.97 -6.29 -52.91
CA LYS A 34 19.33 -6.07 -51.50
C LYS A 34 19.09 -4.61 -51.12
N THR A 35 19.54 -3.66 -51.92
CA THR A 35 19.34 -2.23 -51.69
C THR A 35 17.86 -1.86 -51.66
N ARG A 36 17.07 -2.34 -52.64
CA ARG A 36 15.61 -2.09 -52.70
C ARG A 36 14.88 -2.71 -51.50
N HIS A 37 15.24 -3.93 -51.11
CA HIS A 37 14.68 -4.60 -49.93
C HIS A 37 15.02 -3.87 -48.63
N SER A 38 16.27 -3.43 -48.46
CA SER A 38 16.70 -2.63 -47.31
C SER A 38 16.00 -1.26 -47.26
N ALA A 39 15.82 -0.59 -48.39
CA ALA A 39 15.08 0.67 -48.48
C ALA A 39 13.61 0.50 -48.08
N LEU A 40 12.93 -0.50 -48.64
CA LEU A 40 11.54 -0.81 -48.29
C LEU A 40 11.38 -1.25 -46.83
N SER A 41 12.31 -2.06 -46.30
CA SER A 41 12.31 -2.45 -44.89
C SER A 41 12.46 -1.24 -43.96
N ARG A 42 13.33 -0.28 -44.31
CA ARG A 42 13.48 0.98 -43.56
C ARG A 42 12.21 1.83 -43.64
N ALA A 43 11.62 1.96 -44.83
CA ALA A 43 10.38 2.72 -45.03
C ALA A 43 9.19 2.10 -44.27
N GLU A 44 9.03 0.78 -44.31
CA GLU A 44 7.98 0.08 -43.58
C GLU A 44 8.17 0.20 -42.07
N SER A 45 9.41 0.06 -41.58
CA SER A 45 9.74 0.27 -40.17
C SER A 45 9.46 1.71 -39.72
N ALA A 46 9.78 2.69 -40.56
CA ALA A 46 9.46 4.10 -40.30
C ALA A 46 7.94 4.34 -40.26
N ARG A 47 7.16 3.74 -41.18
CA ARG A 47 5.68 3.80 -41.18
C ARG A 47 5.09 3.19 -39.90
N LYS A 48 5.52 1.98 -39.52
CA LYS A 48 5.09 1.32 -38.28
C LYS A 48 5.42 2.15 -37.05
N ARG A 49 6.64 2.71 -36.98
CA ARG A 49 7.05 3.63 -35.91
C ARG A 49 6.15 4.87 -35.85
N ARG A 50 5.88 5.54 -36.98
CA ARG A 50 4.98 6.72 -37.03
C ARG A 50 3.57 6.39 -36.54
N SER A 51 3.01 5.26 -36.99
CA SER A 51 1.69 4.79 -36.53
C SER A 51 1.67 4.52 -35.03
N GLN A 52 2.69 3.83 -34.49
CA GLN A 52 2.77 3.54 -33.06
C GLN A 52 2.92 4.82 -32.23
N LYS A 53 3.73 5.79 -32.69
CA LYS A 53 3.85 7.10 -32.04
C LYS A 53 2.51 7.81 -31.93
N LYS A 54 1.74 7.85 -33.03
CA LYS A 54 0.40 8.46 -33.06
C LYS A 54 -0.55 7.79 -32.05
N LYS A 55 -0.61 6.45 -32.05
CA LYS A 55 -1.42 5.69 -31.09
C LYS A 55 -1.02 5.95 -29.64
N ASN A 56 0.29 6.00 -29.35
CA ASN A 56 0.79 6.25 -28.01
C ASN A 56 0.51 7.70 -27.55
N GLN A 57 0.62 8.68 -28.45
CA GLN A 57 0.23 10.07 -28.17
C GLN A 57 -1.28 10.18 -27.88
N GLU A 58 -2.14 9.54 -28.69
CA GLU A 58 -3.59 9.51 -28.46
C GLU A 58 -3.93 8.88 -27.10
N ARG A 59 -3.28 7.77 -26.74
CA ARG A 59 -3.42 7.15 -25.41
C ARG A 59 -2.96 8.07 -24.29
N PHE A 60 -1.82 8.74 -24.48
CA PHE A 60 -1.29 9.69 -23.51
C PHE A 60 -2.26 10.86 -23.28
N TYR A 61 -2.75 11.50 -24.34
CA TYR A 61 -3.70 12.62 -24.18
C TYR A 61 -5.04 12.21 -23.55
N LYS A 62 -5.45 10.95 -23.73
CA LYS A 62 -6.66 10.41 -23.10
C LYS A 62 -6.51 10.23 -21.58
N ASP A 63 -5.36 9.71 -21.13
CA ASP A 63 -5.06 9.52 -19.70
C ASP A 63 -3.54 9.45 -19.48
N PRO A 64 -2.88 10.59 -19.25
CA PRO A 64 -1.42 10.66 -19.09
C PRO A 64 -0.92 9.77 -17.94
N PHE A 65 -1.65 9.75 -16.82
CA PHE A 65 -1.30 8.97 -15.64
C PHE A 65 -1.39 7.47 -15.91
N GLN A 66 -2.46 7.00 -16.55
CA GLN A 66 -2.59 5.58 -16.90
C GLN A 66 -1.51 5.16 -17.90
N PHE A 67 -1.20 6.01 -18.88
CA PHE A 67 -0.14 5.74 -19.85
C PHE A 67 1.23 5.60 -19.17
N ALA A 68 1.63 6.57 -18.35
CA ALA A 68 2.90 6.52 -17.62
C ALA A 68 2.93 5.32 -16.66
N ARG A 69 1.83 5.04 -15.97
CA ARG A 69 1.73 3.86 -15.09
C ARG A 69 1.98 2.55 -15.84
N GLN A 70 1.38 2.37 -17.02
CA GLN A 70 1.60 1.19 -17.86
C GLN A 70 3.01 1.12 -18.46
N LEU A 71 3.68 2.26 -18.58
CA LEU A 71 5.04 2.32 -19.08
C LEU A 71 6.05 1.72 -18.09
N PHE A 72 5.82 1.91 -16.80
CA PHE A 72 6.74 1.48 -15.74
C PHE A 72 6.26 0.25 -14.96
N GLN A 73 4.96 -0.05 -14.93
CA GLN A 73 4.44 -1.21 -14.21
C GLN A 73 4.41 -2.45 -15.11
N GLN A 74 5.00 -3.54 -14.62
CA GLN A 74 4.77 -4.84 -15.22
C GLN A 74 3.29 -5.24 -15.08
N PRO A 75 2.70 -5.89 -16.09
CA PRO A 75 1.34 -6.41 -15.98
C PRO A 75 1.25 -7.40 -14.82
N ARG A 76 0.20 -7.26 -14.00
CA ARG A 76 -0.21 -8.25 -13.00
C ARG A 76 -1.40 -8.99 -13.60
N SER A 77 -1.18 -10.21 -14.07
CA SER A 77 -2.16 -10.98 -14.84
C SER A 77 -2.97 -11.97 -14.01
N ASP A 78 -2.58 -12.20 -12.75
CA ASP A 78 -3.06 -13.40 -12.07
C ASP A 78 -4.32 -13.10 -11.27
N SER A 79 -5.35 -13.86 -11.56
CA SER A 79 -6.60 -13.90 -10.82
C SER A 79 -6.61 -15.09 -9.87
N LEU A 80 -7.16 -14.91 -8.68
CA LEU A 80 -7.31 -16.01 -7.72
C LEU A 80 -8.21 -17.11 -8.32
N SER A 81 -7.66 -18.31 -8.45
CA SER A 81 -8.36 -19.51 -8.89
C SER A 81 -8.33 -20.56 -7.78
N VAL A 82 -9.39 -20.62 -6.98
CA VAL A 82 -9.56 -21.56 -5.87
C VAL A 82 -10.99 -22.05 -5.81
N GLU A 83 -11.20 -23.25 -5.27
CA GLU A 83 -12.52 -23.83 -5.07
C GLU A 83 -13.40 -22.98 -4.15
N LYS A 84 -14.70 -22.90 -4.45
CA LYS A 84 -15.64 -22.02 -3.71
C LYS A 84 -15.70 -22.34 -2.22
N GLU A 85 -15.70 -23.62 -1.86
CA GLU A 85 -15.75 -24.05 -0.46
C GLU A 85 -14.43 -23.81 0.28
N GLN A 86 -13.28 -23.92 -0.40
CA GLN A 86 -11.99 -23.56 0.19
C GLN A 86 -11.93 -22.06 0.52
N LEU A 87 -12.43 -21.21 -0.40
CA LEU A 87 -12.49 -19.77 -0.15
C LEU A 87 -13.46 -19.45 1.00
N LYS A 88 -14.65 -20.04 1.03
CA LYS A 88 -15.61 -19.86 2.13
C LYS A 88 -15.02 -20.26 3.49
N ALA A 89 -14.33 -21.39 3.56
CA ALA A 89 -13.67 -21.84 4.78
C ALA A 89 -12.59 -20.85 5.23
N HIS A 90 -11.78 -20.34 4.30
CA HIS A 90 -10.80 -19.30 4.57
C HIS A 90 -11.46 -18.02 5.10
N LEU A 91 -12.50 -17.54 4.44
CA LEU A 91 -13.21 -16.32 4.82
C LEU A 91 -13.84 -16.40 6.21
N ARG A 92 -14.52 -17.51 6.53
CA ARG A 92 -15.06 -17.77 7.88
C ARG A 92 -13.94 -17.74 8.92
N LYS A 93 -12.82 -18.41 8.66
CA LYS A 93 -11.66 -18.40 9.57
C LYS A 93 -11.05 -17.00 9.74
N THR A 94 -11.05 -16.18 8.70
CA THR A 94 -10.39 -14.86 8.70
C THR A 94 -11.25 -13.77 9.34
N TYR A 95 -12.57 -13.81 9.16
CA TYR A 95 -13.46 -12.71 9.56
C TYR A 95 -14.42 -13.07 10.69
N SER A 96 -14.41 -14.29 11.20
CA SER A 96 -15.16 -14.65 12.42
C SER A 96 -14.35 -14.36 13.69
N ASP A 97 -15.04 -13.93 14.75
CA ASP A 97 -14.44 -13.67 16.06
C ASP A 97 -15.28 -14.27 17.19
N PRO A 98 -14.84 -15.39 17.77
CA PRO A 98 -15.55 -16.00 18.90
C PRO A 98 -15.55 -15.08 20.14
N ASN A 99 -14.61 -14.14 20.23
CA ASN A 99 -14.47 -13.23 21.37
C ASN A 99 -15.06 -11.84 21.08
N ARG A 100 -15.83 -11.67 20.00
CA ARG A 100 -16.38 -10.37 19.56
C ARG A 100 -17.13 -9.62 20.66
N LYS A 101 -17.87 -10.35 21.49
CA LYS A 101 -18.67 -9.82 22.61
C LYS A 101 -17.90 -9.66 23.91
N ILE A 102 -16.68 -10.18 23.99
CA ILE A 102 -15.85 -10.10 25.20
C ILE A 102 -15.12 -8.76 25.16
N PRO A 103 -15.38 -7.83 26.08
CA PRO A 103 -14.69 -6.54 26.10
C PRO A 103 -13.18 -6.73 26.32
N LEU A 104 -12.39 -5.76 25.88
CA LEU A 104 -10.99 -5.67 26.29
C LEU A 104 -10.96 -5.11 27.71
N SER A 105 -10.36 -5.84 28.64
CA SER A 105 -10.08 -5.31 29.99
C SER A 105 -9.15 -4.10 29.88
N GLU A 106 -9.20 -3.17 30.81
CA GLU A 106 -8.18 -2.11 30.86
C GLU A 106 -6.82 -2.74 31.20
N PRO A 107 -5.79 -2.62 30.34
CA PRO A 107 -4.50 -3.23 30.60
C PRO A 107 -3.76 -2.42 31.67
N ALA A 108 -3.07 -3.13 32.56
CA ALA A 108 -2.28 -2.49 33.62
C ALA A 108 -1.22 -1.54 33.03
N GLY A 109 -1.24 -0.30 33.49
CA GLY A 109 -0.30 0.76 33.07
C GLY A 109 -0.71 1.51 31.80
N LEU A 110 -1.96 1.39 31.33
CA LEU A 110 -2.46 2.27 30.27
C LEU A 110 -2.85 3.62 30.86
N VAL A 111 -2.23 4.70 30.39
CA VAL A 111 -2.59 6.06 30.79
C VAL A 111 -3.66 6.58 29.86
N TRP A 112 -4.80 6.96 30.43
CA TRP A 112 -5.85 7.66 29.69
C TRP A 112 -5.37 9.08 29.40
N PRO A 113 -5.48 9.56 28.15
CA PRO A 113 -5.11 10.92 27.84
C PRO A 113 -6.05 11.89 28.56
N ALA A 114 -5.52 13.07 28.88
CA ALA A 114 -6.32 14.17 29.40
C ALA A 114 -7.49 14.48 28.45
N GLY A 115 -8.55 15.10 28.99
CA GLY A 115 -9.70 15.53 28.20
C GLY A 115 -9.29 16.46 27.04
N PRO A 116 -10.13 16.58 26.01
CA PRO A 116 -9.80 17.36 24.83
C PRO A 116 -9.73 18.87 25.15
N GLY A 117 -8.71 19.53 24.62
CA GLY A 117 -8.66 20.99 24.54
C GLY A 117 -9.50 21.55 23.39
N GLU A 118 -9.67 20.79 22.31
CA GLU A 118 -10.47 21.14 21.14
C GLU A 118 -11.62 20.15 20.97
N GLU A 119 -12.85 20.64 20.91
CA GLU A 119 -14.04 19.80 20.77
C GLU A 119 -14.14 19.15 19.38
N PHE A 120 -14.69 17.93 19.33
CA PHE A 120 -15.00 17.28 18.07
C PHE A 120 -16.14 18.01 17.34
N ASN A 121 -15.98 18.25 16.04
CA ASN A 121 -17.04 18.84 15.21
C ASN A 121 -18.17 17.83 14.95
N SER A 122 -19.19 17.83 15.81
CA SER A 122 -20.38 16.98 15.70
C SER A 122 -21.47 17.52 14.77
N LYS A 123 -21.28 18.69 14.13
CA LYS A 123 -22.32 19.28 13.27
C LYS A 123 -22.51 18.45 12.00
N PRO A 124 -23.73 18.30 11.45
CA PRO A 124 -23.91 17.60 10.17
C PRO A 124 -23.02 18.17 9.05
N PRO A 125 -22.51 17.31 8.14
CA PRO A 125 -21.60 17.75 7.09
C PRO A 125 -22.24 18.79 6.18
N SER A 126 -21.48 19.82 5.83
CA SER A 126 -21.89 20.86 4.89
C SER A 126 -21.71 20.40 3.43
N LEU A 127 -22.46 21.01 2.51
CA LEU A 127 -22.29 20.71 1.08
C LEU A 127 -20.87 21.02 0.59
N LYS A 128 -20.20 22.01 1.19
CA LYS A 128 -18.83 22.39 0.86
C LYS A 128 -17.84 21.28 1.22
N GLU A 129 -17.95 20.72 2.42
CA GLU A 129 -17.13 19.59 2.88
C GLU A 129 -17.35 18.36 1.98
N ILE A 130 -18.62 18.01 1.74
CA ILE A 130 -18.98 16.88 0.86
C ILE A 130 -18.45 17.07 -0.56
N ASN A 131 -18.57 18.27 -1.12
CA ASN A 131 -18.01 18.57 -2.44
C ASN A 131 -16.48 18.45 -2.43
N ALA A 132 -15.79 18.91 -1.38
CA ALA A 132 -14.34 18.77 -1.26
C ALA A 132 -13.92 17.29 -1.23
N VAL A 133 -14.63 16.44 -0.50
CA VAL A 133 -14.41 14.97 -0.49
C VAL A 133 -14.58 14.39 -1.90
N VAL A 134 -15.68 14.71 -2.58
CA VAL A 134 -15.96 14.21 -3.94
C VAL A 134 -14.92 14.69 -4.95
N GLN A 135 -14.45 15.94 -4.85
CA GLN A 135 -13.45 16.46 -5.78
C GLN A 135 -12.08 15.81 -5.58
N LYS A 136 -11.68 15.51 -4.35
CA LYS A 136 -10.44 14.78 -4.05
C LYS A 136 -10.46 13.32 -4.55
N ALA A 137 -11.63 12.68 -4.56
CA ALA A 137 -11.75 11.29 -4.99
C ALA A 137 -11.43 11.08 -6.49
N ARG A 138 -10.90 9.92 -6.86
CA ARG A 138 -10.66 9.56 -8.27
C ARG A 138 -11.98 9.22 -8.96
N ALA A 139 -12.29 9.90 -10.07
CA ALA A 139 -13.56 9.71 -10.78
C ALA A 139 -13.79 8.26 -11.27
N LYS A 140 -12.71 7.56 -11.66
CA LYS A 140 -12.72 6.16 -12.12
C LYS A 140 -12.51 5.13 -10.99
N SER A 141 -12.62 5.53 -9.72
CA SER A 141 -12.54 4.59 -8.60
C SER A 141 -13.67 3.57 -8.74
N ALA A 142 -13.36 2.28 -8.49
CA ALA A 142 -14.34 1.21 -8.61
C ALA A 142 -15.48 1.41 -7.59
N PRO A 143 -16.75 1.35 -8.04
CA PRO A 143 -17.91 1.46 -7.17
C PRO A 143 -18.08 0.18 -6.33
N GLY A 144 -18.96 0.25 -5.33
CA GLY A 144 -19.38 -0.92 -4.57
C GLY A 144 -20.52 -1.69 -5.27
N PRO A 145 -21.26 -2.52 -4.51
CA PRO A 145 -22.30 -3.40 -5.04
C PRO A 145 -23.36 -2.73 -5.91
N ASN A 146 -23.72 -1.46 -5.63
CA ASN A 146 -24.71 -0.72 -6.43
C ASN A 146 -24.20 -0.21 -7.80
N GLY A 147 -22.90 -0.32 -8.08
CA GLY A 147 -22.31 0.12 -9.34
C GLY A 147 -22.23 1.64 -9.55
N VAL A 148 -22.55 2.48 -8.55
CA VAL A 148 -22.59 3.95 -8.70
C VAL A 148 -21.20 4.56 -8.49
N PRO A 149 -20.59 5.20 -9.51
CA PRO A 149 -19.23 5.73 -9.41
C PRO A 149 -19.19 7.18 -8.91
N TYR A 150 -18.02 7.61 -8.42
CA TYR A 150 -17.75 9.02 -8.09
C TYR A 150 -17.98 9.99 -9.25
N LEU A 151 -17.86 9.52 -10.49
CA LEU A 151 -18.09 10.33 -11.69
C LEU A 151 -19.48 10.98 -11.70
N LEU A 152 -20.51 10.25 -11.24
CA LEU A 152 -21.88 10.77 -11.15
C LEU A 152 -21.92 12.01 -10.25
N TYR A 153 -21.42 11.89 -9.01
CA TYR A 153 -21.43 12.98 -8.04
C TYR A 153 -20.55 14.17 -8.45
N LYS A 154 -19.47 13.92 -9.19
CA LYS A 154 -18.62 15.00 -9.75
C LYS A 154 -19.28 15.76 -10.89
N ARG A 155 -20.08 15.09 -11.72
CA ARG A 155 -20.64 15.66 -12.96
C ARG A 155 -22.09 16.11 -12.83
N CYS A 156 -22.79 15.68 -11.79
CA CYS A 156 -24.20 15.99 -11.56
C CYS A 156 -24.41 16.70 -10.20
N PRO A 157 -24.25 18.03 -10.12
CA PRO A 157 -24.36 18.78 -8.86
C PRO A 157 -25.69 18.62 -8.15
N ASN A 158 -26.80 18.49 -8.88
CA ASN A 158 -28.13 18.29 -8.28
C ASN A 158 -28.25 16.92 -7.59
N VAL A 159 -27.60 15.88 -8.14
CA VAL A 159 -27.52 14.56 -7.51
C VAL A 159 -26.65 14.64 -6.25
N LEU A 160 -25.53 15.37 -6.31
CA LEU A 160 -24.69 15.62 -5.13
C LEU A 160 -25.44 16.36 -4.02
N LYS A 161 -26.24 17.37 -4.35
CA LYS A 161 -27.11 18.09 -3.39
C LYS A 161 -28.15 17.14 -2.76
N ARG A 162 -28.73 16.23 -3.54
CA ARG A 162 -29.66 15.22 -3.01
C ARG A 162 -28.96 14.23 -2.07
N LEU A 163 -27.79 13.73 -2.48
CA LEU A 163 -26.96 12.88 -1.63
C LEU A 163 -26.60 13.59 -0.33
N HIS A 164 -26.16 14.85 -0.40
CA HIS A 164 -25.83 15.64 0.78
C HIS A 164 -26.96 15.69 1.81
N LYS A 165 -28.22 15.88 1.39
CA LYS A 165 -29.38 15.81 2.29
C LYS A 165 -29.53 14.43 2.95
N ILE A 166 -29.26 13.35 2.21
CA ILE A 166 -29.26 11.98 2.76
C ILE A 166 -28.14 11.81 3.79
N LEU A 167 -26.93 12.29 3.49
CA LEU A 167 -25.79 12.24 4.43
C LEU A 167 -26.08 13.03 5.72
N GLN A 168 -26.70 14.20 5.61
CA GLN A 168 -27.13 14.99 6.77
C GLN A 168 -28.20 14.27 7.59
N GLY A 169 -29.16 13.61 6.93
CA GLY A 169 -30.16 12.80 7.61
C GLY A 169 -29.53 11.61 8.35
N ALA A 170 -28.58 10.91 7.72
CA ALA A 170 -27.86 9.82 8.36
C ALA A 170 -27.08 10.30 9.60
N TRP A 171 -26.39 11.44 9.49
CA TRP A 171 -25.65 12.06 10.58
C TRP A 171 -26.56 12.52 11.72
N SER A 172 -27.63 13.25 11.41
CA SER A 172 -28.50 13.87 12.43
C SER A 172 -29.34 12.85 13.20
N ASN A 173 -29.66 11.72 12.56
CA ASN A 173 -30.41 10.63 13.17
C ASN A 173 -29.51 9.53 13.74
N LEU A 174 -28.19 9.70 13.70
CA LEU A 174 -27.20 8.70 14.12
C LEU A 174 -27.41 7.32 13.47
N LYS A 175 -27.96 7.29 12.25
CA LYS A 175 -28.36 6.06 11.57
C LYS A 175 -27.74 5.96 10.20
N ILE A 176 -26.80 5.03 10.06
CA ILE A 176 -26.18 4.73 8.77
C ILE A 176 -27.09 3.82 7.95
N SER A 177 -27.13 4.06 6.64
CA SER A 177 -27.90 3.22 5.72
C SER A 177 -27.32 1.80 5.68
N GLU A 178 -28.18 0.80 5.82
CA GLU A 178 -27.82 -0.63 5.71
C GLU A 178 -27.12 -0.94 4.39
N GLN A 179 -27.46 -0.23 3.31
CA GLN A 179 -26.80 -0.39 2.01
C GLN A 179 -25.30 -0.07 2.11
N TRP A 180 -24.91 0.92 2.93
CA TRP A 180 -23.51 1.31 3.09
C TRP A 180 -22.72 0.32 3.95
N MET A 181 -23.40 -0.52 4.73
CA MET A 181 -22.82 -1.58 5.57
C MET A 181 -22.53 -2.86 4.78
N SER A 182 -22.21 -2.73 3.48
CA SER A 182 -21.91 -3.88 2.63
C SER A 182 -20.80 -3.58 1.62
N ALA A 183 -20.00 -4.61 1.31
CA ALA A 183 -18.92 -4.50 0.33
C ALA A 183 -18.70 -5.77 -0.51
N ASP A 184 -18.31 -5.54 -1.76
CA ASP A 184 -17.81 -6.58 -2.67
C ASP A 184 -16.28 -6.67 -2.59
N GLY A 185 -15.79 -7.79 -2.10
CA GLY A 185 -14.38 -8.10 -1.96
C GLY A 185 -13.78 -8.64 -3.26
N VAL A 186 -12.63 -8.09 -3.66
CA VAL A 186 -11.85 -8.57 -4.80
C VAL A 186 -10.42 -8.90 -4.37
N TYR A 187 -9.81 -9.92 -4.98
CA TYR A 187 -8.44 -10.33 -4.68
C TYR A 187 -7.46 -9.74 -5.68
N ILE A 188 -6.49 -8.96 -5.20
CA ILE A 188 -5.40 -8.39 -6.00
C ILE A 188 -4.09 -9.10 -5.68
N PRO A 189 -3.36 -9.66 -6.67
CA PRO A 189 -2.10 -10.34 -6.42
C PRO A 189 -1.05 -9.38 -5.84
N LYS A 190 -0.32 -9.85 -4.82
CA LYS A 190 0.82 -9.11 -4.24
C LYS A 190 1.99 -9.10 -5.22
N GLU A 191 2.24 -10.25 -5.85
CA GLU A 191 3.37 -10.54 -6.71
C GLU A 191 2.90 -11.25 -7.99
N GLN A 192 3.77 -11.35 -8.98
CA GLN A 192 3.51 -12.17 -10.17
C GLN A 192 3.53 -13.67 -9.81
N ASN A 193 2.76 -14.45 -10.55
CA ASN A 193 2.56 -15.89 -10.36
C ASN A 193 1.97 -16.24 -8.97
N SER A 194 1.11 -15.37 -8.43
CA SER A 194 0.40 -15.65 -7.18
C SER A 194 -0.63 -16.76 -7.40
N THR A 195 -0.58 -17.81 -6.59
CA THR A 195 -1.47 -18.98 -6.66
C THR A 195 -2.26 -19.21 -5.37
N GLU A 196 -1.66 -18.95 -4.21
CA GLU A 196 -2.28 -19.16 -2.91
C GLU A 196 -3.08 -17.94 -2.44
N ILE A 197 -4.19 -18.15 -1.71
CA ILE A 197 -5.06 -17.06 -1.20
C ILE A 197 -4.26 -16.00 -0.40
N ASN A 198 -3.27 -16.43 0.39
CA ASN A 198 -2.43 -15.56 1.23
C ASN A 198 -1.48 -14.64 0.41
N GLN A 199 -1.26 -14.94 -0.88
CA GLN A 199 -0.48 -14.13 -1.83
C GLN A 199 -1.32 -13.03 -2.47
N PHE A 200 -2.63 -13.01 -2.23
CA PHE A 200 -3.52 -11.95 -2.67
C PHE A 200 -3.84 -10.99 -1.51
N ARG A 201 -4.21 -9.76 -1.87
CA ARG A 201 -4.79 -8.77 -0.97
C ARG A 201 -6.29 -8.71 -1.22
N PRO A 202 -7.13 -8.99 -0.21
CA PRO A 202 -8.55 -8.72 -0.31
C PRO A 202 -8.77 -7.20 -0.25
N ILE A 203 -9.47 -6.65 -1.25
CA ILE A 203 -9.87 -5.24 -1.31
C ILE A 203 -11.38 -5.16 -1.31
N SER A 204 -11.95 -4.39 -0.39
CA SER A 204 -13.38 -4.17 -0.26
C SER A 204 -13.82 -2.99 -1.12
N LEU A 205 -14.67 -3.27 -2.10
CA LEU A 205 -15.35 -2.28 -2.92
C LEU A 205 -16.63 -1.84 -2.21
N LEU A 206 -16.59 -0.68 -1.56
CA LEU A 206 -17.76 -0.11 -0.89
C LEU A 206 -18.54 0.87 -1.76
N HIS A 207 -19.81 1.04 -1.39
CA HIS A 207 -20.70 2.10 -1.86
C HIS A 207 -20.04 3.48 -1.79
N VAL A 208 -20.12 4.25 -2.87
CA VAL A 208 -19.45 5.56 -2.98
C VAL A 208 -20.03 6.56 -1.99
N GLU A 209 -21.33 6.48 -1.76
CA GLU A 209 -22.10 7.27 -0.80
C GLU A 209 -21.55 7.08 0.62
N GLY A 210 -21.39 5.82 1.04
CA GLY A 210 -20.76 5.48 2.32
C GLY A 210 -19.31 5.95 2.39
N LYS A 211 -18.51 5.76 1.32
CA LYS A 211 -17.13 6.26 1.27
C LYS A 211 -17.07 7.77 1.46
N ILE A 212 -17.99 8.54 0.85
CA ILE A 212 -18.06 10.00 1.00
C ILE A 212 -18.37 10.36 2.45
N PHE A 213 -19.38 9.73 3.05
CA PHE A 213 -19.76 9.95 4.46
C PHE A 213 -18.59 9.69 5.41
N PHE A 214 -17.97 8.51 5.30
CA PHE A 214 -16.87 8.11 6.16
C PHE A 214 -15.56 8.86 5.86
N SER A 215 -15.37 9.39 4.65
CA SER A 215 -14.24 10.27 4.35
C SER A 215 -14.35 11.61 5.08
N ASP A 216 -15.56 12.17 5.21
CA ASP A 216 -15.77 13.38 5.99
C ASP A 216 -15.54 13.12 7.48
N MET A 217 -16.16 12.06 8.02
CA MET A 217 -15.99 11.63 9.41
C MET A 217 -14.51 11.36 9.74
N ALA A 218 -13.79 10.64 8.86
CA ALA A 218 -12.36 10.38 9.04
C ALA A 218 -11.55 11.67 9.07
N SER A 219 -11.85 12.62 8.18
CA SER A 219 -11.17 13.92 8.19
C SER A 219 -11.38 14.67 9.50
N ARG A 220 -12.57 14.59 10.10
CA ARG A 220 -12.89 15.22 11.39
C ARG A 220 -12.19 14.53 12.55
N LEU A 221 -12.19 13.19 12.57
CA LEU A 221 -11.45 12.41 13.58
C LEU A 221 -9.96 12.70 13.51
N THR A 222 -9.35 12.66 12.32
CA THR A 222 -7.92 12.95 12.16
C THR A 222 -7.59 14.36 12.65
N LYS A 223 -8.42 15.35 12.32
CA LYS A 223 -8.24 16.73 12.78
C LYS A 223 -8.31 16.81 14.31
N TYR A 224 -9.38 16.29 14.90
CA TYR A 224 -9.59 16.25 16.36
C TYR A 224 -8.44 15.56 17.10
N LEU A 225 -7.98 14.41 16.62
CA LEU A 225 -6.88 13.66 17.23
C LEU A 225 -5.54 14.40 17.14
N THR A 226 -5.31 15.13 16.04
CA THR A 226 -4.06 15.87 15.82
C THR A 226 -4.04 17.16 16.66
N GLU A 227 -5.13 17.92 16.67
CA GLU A 227 -5.24 19.18 17.41
C GLU A 227 -5.17 18.98 18.93
N ASN A 228 -5.68 17.86 19.43
CA ASN A 228 -5.58 17.48 20.84
C ASN A 228 -4.27 16.77 21.22
N GLY A 229 -3.33 16.59 20.28
CA GLY A 229 -2.07 15.90 20.55
C GLY A 229 -2.22 14.42 20.91
N TYR A 230 -3.36 13.80 20.58
CA TYR A 230 -3.62 12.39 20.86
C TYR A 230 -2.80 11.44 19.99
N ILE A 231 -2.34 11.90 18.81
CA ILE A 231 -1.43 11.13 17.94
C ILE A 231 -0.03 11.74 18.00
N ASN A 232 0.95 10.92 18.38
CA ASN A 232 2.35 11.30 18.37
C ASN A 232 2.95 11.11 16.96
N THR A 233 2.96 12.19 16.17
CA THR A 233 3.50 12.19 14.80
C THR A 233 5.01 11.99 14.71
N SER A 234 5.74 12.03 15.84
CA SER A 234 7.16 11.64 15.88
C SER A 234 7.35 10.13 15.85
N VAL A 235 6.31 9.37 16.23
CA VAL A 235 6.27 7.90 16.31
C VAL A 235 5.46 7.34 15.15
N GLN A 236 4.16 7.64 15.08
CA GLN A 236 3.26 7.15 14.03
C GLN A 236 3.11 8.19 12.91
N LYS A 237 3.69 7.88 11.75
CA LYS A 237 3.64 8.75 10.56
C LYS A 237 2.65 8.28 9.49
N GLY A 238 2.17 7.04 9.59
CA GLY A 238 1.27 6.45 8.60
C GLY A 238 -0.15 7.00 8.72
N GLY A 239 -0.79 7.29 7.58
CA GLY A 239 -2.21 7.66 7.55
C GLY A 239 -2.55 9.08 8.03
N ILE A 240 -1.56 9.86 8.48
CA ILE A 240 -1.74 11.24 8.96
C ILE A 240 -1.37 12.26 7.86
N PRO A 241 -2.29 13.14 7.45
CA PRO A 241 -2.01 14.20 6.48
C PRO A 241 -0.94 15.18 6.98
N GLY A 242 -0.10 15.67 6.07
CA GLY A 242 0.89 16.72 6.37
C GLY A 242 2.15 16.25 7.10
N VAL A 243 2.23 14.98 7.47
CA VAL A 243 3.44 14.38 8.05
C VAL A 243 4.35 13.86 6.94
N SER A 244 5.64 14.20 7.03
CA SER A 244 6.67 13.74 6.11
C SER A 244 6.70 12.21 6.04
N GLY A 245 6.65 11.69 4.80
CA GLY A 245 6.29 10.29 4.52
C GLY A 245 7.43 9.26 4.65
N CYS A 246 7.27 8.15 3.94
CA CYS A 246 8.16 6.97 3.98
C CYS A 246 9.66 7.27 3.84
N LEU A 247 10.04 8.26 3.02
CA LEU A 247 11.43 8.58 2.73
C LEU A 247 12.18 9.08 3.97
N GLU A 248 11.59 10.03 4.69
CA GLU A 248 12.20 10.59 5.90
C GLU A 248 12.33 9.47 6.96
N HIS A 249 11.26 8.70 7.16
CA HIS A 249 11.25 7.60 8.13
C HIS A 249 12.36 6.56 7.85
N ALA A 250 12.51 6.12 6.60
CA ALA A 250 13.56 5.16 6.23
C ALA A 250 14.97 5.78 6.32
N THR A 251 15.11 7.07 6.01
CA THR A 251 16.39 7.79 6.07
C THR A 251 16.85 7.99 7.51
N MET A 252 15.94 8.36 8.43
CA MET A 252 16.26 8.49 9.86
C MET A 252 16.78 7.16 10.44
N ILE A 253 16.11 6.04 10.17
CA ILE A 253 16.55 4.71 10.62
C ILE A 253 17.95 4.41 10.06
N TRP A 254 18.17 4.68 8.77
CA TRP A 254 19.45 4.44 8.13
C TRP A 254 20.58 5.29 8.72
N GLU A 255 20.33 6.58 8.95
CA GLU A 255 21.32 7.44 9.57
C GLU A 255 21.67 7.00 10.99
N ALA A 256 20.68 6.58 11.78
CA ALA A 256 20.93 6.02 13.11
C ALA A 256 21.86 4.80 13.02
N ILE A 257 21.58 3.89 12.09
CA ILE A 257 22.42 2.72 11.81
C ILE A 257 23.85 3.12 11.41
N GLN A 258 24.01 4.12 10.53
CA GLN A 258 25.32 4.57 10.07
C GLN A 258 26.11 5.35 11.13
N ARG A 259 25.42 5.97 12.10
CA ARG A 259 26.02 6.66 13.26
C ARG A 259 26.47 5.68 14.34
N ALA A 260 25.95 4.45 14.38
CA ALA A 260 26.37 3.37 15.29
C ALA A 260 27.79 2.82 15.02
N LYS A 261 28.73 3.68 14.59
CA LYS A 261 30.15 3.39 14.40
C LYS A 261 30.93 3.37 15.71
N SER A 262 30.53 4.18 16.69
CA SER A 262 31.15 4.26 18.02
C SER A 262 30.34 3.53 19.10
N GLU A 263 29.02 3.41 18.93
CA GLU A 263 28.09 2.88 19.93
C GLU A 263 27.36 1.62 19.45
N LYS A 264 26.68 0.93 20.36
CA LYS A 264 25.80 -0.19 20.03
C LYS A 264 24.44 0.32 19.59
N LEU A 265 23.83 -0.34 18.60
CA LEU A 265 22.46 -0.07 18.16
C LEU A 265 21.76 -1.37 17.77
N ASN A 266 20.53 -1.53 18.24
CA ASN A 266 19.63 -2.60 17.85
C ASN A 266 18.45 -1.99 17.10
N VAL A 267 18.12 -2.57 15.95
CA VAL A 267 16.99 -2.19 15.11
C VAL A 267 16.16 -3.43 14.84
N ILE A 268 14.88 -3.38 15.19
CA ILE A 268 13.93 -4.48 14.99
C ILE A 268 12.80 -3.99 14.11
N TRP A 269 12.59 -4.63 12.97
CA TRP A 269 11.41 -4.43 12.12
C TRP A 269 10.38 -5.51 12.43
N LEU A 270 9.20 -5.10 12.89
CA LEU A 270 8.11 -6.00 13.27
C LEU A 270 7.06 -6.06 12.15
N ASP A 271 6.66 -7.28 11.78
CA ASP A 271 5.58 -7.54 10.82
C ASP A 271 4.32 -7.97 11.58
N LEU A 272 3.21 -7.27 11.34
CA LEU A 272 1.93 -7.55 11.99
C LEU A 272 1.13 -8.63 11.24
N ALA A 273 0.60 -9.61 11.97
CA ALA A 273 -0.25 -10.63 11.38
C ALA A 273 -1.60 -10.05 10.97
N ASN A 274 -1.86 -10.03 9.66
CA ASN A 274 -3.17 -9.65 9.10
C ASN A 274 -3.64 -8.26 9.59
N ALA A 275 -2.74 -7.26 9.60
CA ALA A 275 -2.93 -5.97 10.27
C ALA A 275 -4.38 -5.44 10.31
N TYR A 276 -4.98 -5.15 9.16
CA TYR A 276 -6.35 -4.63 9.10
C TYR A 276 -7.38 -5.69 9.50
N GLY A 277 -7.19 -6.94 9.10
CA GLY A 277 -8.12 -8.02 9.39
C GLY A 277 -8.03 -8.57 10.81
N SER A 278 -7.08 -8.12 11.64
CA SER A 278 -6.89 -8.61 13.02
C SER A 278 -7.32 -7.63 14.10
N VAL A 279 -7.72 -6.40 13.77
CA VAL A 279 -8.19 -5.41 14.75
C VAL A 279 -9.57 -5.83 15.31
N PRO A 280 -9.71 -6.17 16.59
CA PRO A 280 -11.03 -6.48 17.15
C PRO A 280 -11.91 -5.23 17.20
N HIS A 281 -13.22 -5.38 16.99
CA HIS A 281 -14.16 -4.25 17.13
C HIS A 281 -14.16 -3.67 18.54
N GLN A 282 -13.91 -4.50 19.55
CA GLN A 282 -13.71 -4.06 20.93
C GLN A 282 -12.52 -3.11 21.10
N MET A 283 -11.47 -3.26 20.29
CA MET A 283 -10.35 -2.31 20.28
C MET A 283 -10.78 -0.96 19.72
N ILE A 284 -11.60 -0.95 18.66
CA ILE A 284 -12.15 0.28 18.07
C ILE A 284 -12.99 1.03 19.12
N GLN A 285 -13.90 0.33 19.80
CA GLN A 285 -14.73 0.93 20.86
C GLN A 285 -13.89 1.48 22.01
N LEU A 286 -12.88 0.72 22.44
CA LEU A 286 -11.97 1.17 23.49
C LEU A 286 -11.25 2.46 23.09
N VAL A 287 -10.64 2.53 21.91
CA VAL A 287 -9.87 3.72 21.52
C VAL A 287 -10.74 4.95 21.26
N LEU A 288 -11.96 4.77 20.77
CA LEU A 288 -12.92 5.88 20.63
C LEU A 288 -13.24 6.50 21.99
N ARG A 289 -13.50 5.66 23.01
CA ARG A 289 -13.72 6.12 24.39
C ARG A 289 -12.49 6.75 25.00
N MET A 290 -11.33 6.11 24.86
CA MET A 290 -10.07 6.62 25.43
C MET A 290 -9.70 8.01 24.91
N TYR A 291 -9.95 8.28 23.63
CA TYR A 291 -9.68 9.59 23.02
C TYR A 291 -10.87 10.56 23.12
N HIS A 292 -11.84 10.29 24.00
CA HIS A 292 -12.98 11.17 24.27
C HIS A 292 -13.79 11.53 23.01
N VAL A 293 -13.88 10.63 22.03
CA VAL A 293 -14.71 10.84 20.84
C VAL A 293 -16.19 10.89 21.28
N PRO A 294 -17.03 11.81 20.76
CA PRO A 294 -18.42 11.92 21.21
C PRO A 294 -19.21 10.61 21.04
N GLU A 295 -20.05 10.30 22.02
CA GLU A 295 -20.85 9.06 22.08
C GLU A 295 -21.66 8.82 20.79
N ASP A 296 -22.27 9.86 20.23
CA ASP A 296 -22.96 9.85 18.94
C ASP A 296 -22.13 9.21 17.81
N ILE A 297 -20.84 9.54 17.73
CA ILE A 297 -19.93 8.99 16.72
C ILE A 297 -19.56 7.55 17.06
N GLN A 298 -19.42 7.22 18.35
CA GLN A 298 -19.16 5.85 18.81
C GLN A 298 -20.30 4.91 18.42
N VAL A 299 -21.55 5.32 18.69
CA VAL A 299 -22.77 4.56 18.35
C VAL A 299 -22.87 4.35 16.85
N MET A 300 -22.68 5.39 16.04
CA MET A 300 -22.69 5.24 14.57
C MET A 300 -21.64 4.24 14.07
N LEU A 301 -20.42 4.29 14.61
CA LEU A 301 -19.36 3.36 14.22
C LEU A 301 -19.64 1.93 14.72
N ASP A 302 -20.21 1.78 15.92
CA ASP A 302 -20.59 0.48 16.46
C ASP A 302 -21.65 -0.19 15.58
N ASP A 303 -22.73 0.54 15.25
CA ASP A 303 -23.79 0.06 14.36
C ASP A 303 -23.24 -0.33 12.99
N TYR A 304 -22.36 0.50 12.43
CA TYR A 304 -21.75 0.26 11.12
C TYR A 304 -20.94 -1.03 11.06
N PHE A 305 -20.04 -1.25 12.03
CA PHE A 305 -19.22 -2.46 12.07
C PHE A 305 -20.01 -3.68 12.55
N SER A 306 -21.02 -3.48 13.39
CA SER A 306 -21.90 -4.53 13.88
C SER A 306 -22.67 -5.22 12.76
N GLY A 307 -23.25 -4.44 11.85
CA GLY A 307 -24.02 -4.90 10.69
C GLY A 307 -23.22 -5.09 9.41
N PHE A 308 -21.89 -5.00 9.44
CA PHE A 308 -21.09 -4.97 8.21
C PHE A 308 -21.01 -6.33 7.50
N LEU A 309 -21.52 -6.37 6.27
CA LEU A 309 -21.54 -7.56 5.42
C LEU A 309 -20.48 -7.49 4.31
N MET A 310 -19.88 -8.62 4.02
CA MET A 310 -18.93 -8.77 2.92
C MET A 310 -19.26 -10.01 2.09
N ARG A 311 -18.99 -9.95 0.78
CA ARG A 311 -18.90 -11.14 -0.06
C ARG A 311 -17.72 -10.98 -0.99
N PHE A 312 -17.20 -12.06 -1.55
CA PHE A 312 -16.01 -12.01 -2.40
C PHE A 312 -16.29 -12.55 -3.78
N SER A 313 -15.79 -11.85 -4.80
CA SER A 313 -15.93 -12.22 -6.20
C SER A 313 -14.57 -12.65 -6.78
N THR A 314 -14.56 -13.83 -7.40
CA THR A 314 -13.49 -14.32 -8.28
C THR A 314 -13.92 -14.14 -9.74
N ILE A 315 -13.10 -14.59 -10.70
CA ILE A 315 -13.52 -14.61 -12.12
C ILE A 315 -14.69 -15.58 -12.33
N SER A 316 -14.75 -16.68 -11.58
CA SER A 316 -15.67 -17.78 -11.83
C SER A 316 -16.94 -17.74 -10.98
N TYR A 317 -16.90 -17.16 -9.78
CA TYR A 317 -18.05 -17.14 -8.88
C TYR A 317 -18.01 -15.97 -7.89
N THR A 318 -19.13 -15.76 -7.19
CA THR A 318 -19.22 -14.89 -6.02
C THR A 318 -19.68 -15.72 -4.81
N THR A 319 -19.12 -15.44 -3.64
CA THR A 319 -19.49 -16.10 -2.38
C THR A 319 -20.81 -15.57 -1.84
N ASP A 320 -21.36 -16.28 -0.85
CA ASP A 320 -22.46 -15.78 -0.03
C ASP A 320 -21.95 -14.63 0.86
N TRP A 321 -22.89 -13.85 1.40
CA TRP A 321 -22.58 -12.80 2.37
C TRP A 321 -22.08 -13.40 3.69
N ILE A 322 -21.09 -12.76 4.29
CA ILE A 322 -20.54 -13.07 5.61
C ILE A 322 -20.48 -11.79 6.45
N ASN A 323 -20.58 -11.92 7.76
CA ASN A 323 -20.34 -10.82 8.68
C ASN A 323 -18.83 -10.56 8.81
N LEU A 324 -18.46 -9.28 8.87
CA LEU A 324 -17.14 -8.87 9.32
C LEU A 324 -17.17 -8.80 10.86
N GLU A 325 -16.79 -9.87 11.54
CA GLU A 325 -16.82 -9.92 13.01
C GLU A 325 -15.51 -9.42 13.66
N ILE A 326 -14.41 -9.45 12.90
CA ILE A 326 -13.11 -8.89 13.28
C ILE A 326 -12.45 -8.21 12.09
N GLY A 327 -11.68 -7.19 12.41
CA GLY A 327 -10.94 -6.39 11.46
C GLY A 327 -11.76 -5.23 10.91
N ILE A 328 -11.06 -4.46 10.09
CA ILE A 328 -11.57 -3.29 9.39
C ILE A 328 -11.46 -3.52 7.88
N ALA A 329 -12.48 -3.10 7.13
CA ALA A 329 -12.52 -3.33 5.70
C ALA A 329 -11.40 -2.56 4.96
N MET A 330 -10.55 -3.28 4.22
CA MET A 330 -9.50 -2.69 3.38
C MET A 330 -10.12 -1.95 2.21
N GLY A 331 -10.06 -0.62 2.22
CA GLY A 331 -10.70 0.25 1.22
C GLY A 331 -11.86 1.07 1.77
N CYS A 332 -12.28 0.82 3.02
CA CYS A 332 -13.13 1.74 3.75
C CYS A 332 -12.34 2.97 4.22
N THR A 333 -12.97 4.14 4.10
CA THR A 333 -12.30 5.44 4.26
C THR A 333 -12.07 5.83 5.72
N ILE A 334 -12.84 5.26 6.66
CA ILE A 334 -12.64 5.42 8.11
C ILE A 334 -11.59 4.46 8.68
N SER A 335 -11.42 3.27 8.06
CA SER A 335 -10.51 2.23 8.55
C SER A 335 -9.09 2.72 8.87
N PRO A 336 -8.42 3.53 8.01
CA PRO A 336 -7.04 3.92 8.30
C PRO A 336 -6.88 4.70 9.61
N ILE A 337 -7.78 5.64 9.92
CA ILE A 337 -7.65 6.42 11.16
C ILE A 337 -7.99 5.58 12.39
N LEU A 338 -8.96 4.67 12.30
CA LEU A 338 -9.27 3.73 13.39
C LEU A 338 -8.09 2.79 13.66
N PHE A 339 -7.42 2.32 12.61
CA PHE A 339 -6.19 1.54 12.75
C PHE A 339 -5.09 2.33 13.45
N VAL A 340 -4.88 3.58 13.04
CA VAL A 340 -3.88 4.46 13.66
C VAL A 340 -4.21 4.68 15.13
N MET A 341 -5.47 4.95 15.49
CA MET A 341 -5.88 5.10 16.89
C MET A 341 -5.57 3.84 17.72
N ALA A 342 -5.88 2.66 17.18
CA ALA A 342 -5.58 1.38 17.83
C ALA A 342 -4.08 1.17 18.05
N MET A 343 -3.27 1.40 17.01
CA MET A 343 -1.81 1.28 17.11
C MET A 343 -1.20 2.34 18.03
N GLU A 344 -1.72 3.56 18.04
CA GLU A 344 -1.22 4.66 18.87
C GLU A 344 -1.29 4.30 20.36
N VAL A 345 -2.39 3.69 20.82
CA VAL A 345 -2.54 3.22 22.20
C VAL A 345 -1.48 2.17 22.54
N ILE A 346 -1.24 1.22 21.64
CA ILE A 346 -0.26 0.14 21.83
C ILE A 346 1.16 0.72 21.87
N LEU A 347 1.48 1.62 20.95
CA LEU A 347 2.82 2.20 20.83
C LEU A 347 3.14 3.09 22.03
N LYS A 348 2.24 3.99 22.43
CA LYS A 348 2.43 4.85 23.61
C LYS A 348 2.63 4.03 24.88
N ALA A 349 1.79 3.02 25.11
CA ALA A 349 1.90 2.15 26.28
C ALA A 349 3.18 1.28 26.31
N ALA A 350 3.85 1.12 25.16
CA ALA A 350 5.13 0.47 25.05
C ALA A 350 6.30 1.44 25.24
N GLU A 351 6.19 2.67 24.74
CA GLU A 351 7.21 3.73 24.90
C GLU A 351 7.54 4.01 26.37
N ASP A 352 6.57 3.95 27.27
CA ASP A 352 6.80 4.15 28.72
C ASP A 352 7.83 3.17 29.33
N SER A 353 8.17 2.08 28.63
CA SER A 353 9.14 1.09 29.09
C SER A 353 10.60 1.46 28.79
N VAL A 354 10.86 2.34 27.82
CA VAL A 354 12.22 2.68 27.36
C VAL A 354 12.33 4.16 26.99
N GLY A 355 13.36 4.84 27.49
CA GLY A 355 13.63 6.24 27.15
C GLY A 355 14.08 6.46 25.69
N PRO A 356 14.21 7.73 25.27
CA PRO A 356 14.67 8.07 23.92
C PRO A 356 16.10 7.60 23.67
N VAL A 357 16.38 7.25 22.42
CA VAL A 357 17.69 6.82 21.94
C VAL A 357 18.55 8.04 21.64
N ASN A 358 19.70 8.14 22.31
CA ASN A 358 20.72 9.13 21.97
C ASN A 358 21.47 8.67 20.71
N LEU A 359 21.46 9.47 19.65
CA LEU A 359 22.21 9.22 18.41
C LEU A 359 23.57 9.94 18.38
N GLY A 360 23.97 10.57 19.49
CA GLY A 360 25.13 11.44 19.60
C GLY A 360 24.81 12.88 19.17
N GLY A 361 25.66 13.82 19.60
CA GLY A 361 25.55 15.25 19.21
C GLY A 361 24.31 15.97 19.73
N GLY A 362 23.68 15.47 20.80
CA GLY A 362 22.43 16.03 21.35
C GLY A 362 21.16 15.63 20.59
N CYS A 363 21.27 14.74 19.59
CA CYS A 363 20.12 14.26 18.84
C CYS A 363 19.49 13.03 19.52
N TYR A 364 18.22 13.14 19.89
CA TYR A 364 17.44 12.06 20.47
C TYR A 364 16.35 11.61 19.50
N MET A 365 16.07 10.31 19.47
CA MET A 365 14.93 9.75 18.73
C MET A 365 14.04 8.91 19.66
N PRO A 366 12.72 8.87 19.40
CA PRO A 366 11.85 7.90 20.03
C PRO A 366 12.34 6.46 19.76
N PRO A 367 12.25 5.56 20.75
CA PRO A 367 12.69 4.16 20.59
C PRO A 367 11.72 3.36 19.71
N LEU A 368 10.52 3.88 19.46
CA LEU A 368 9.54 3.33 18.54
C LEU A 368 9.29 4.28 17.39
N LYS A 369 9.15 3.69 16.20
CA LYS A 369 8.67 4.39 15.01
C LYS A 369 7.72 3.48 14.24
N ALA A 370 6.63 4.04 13.75
CA ALA A 370 5.62 3.30 13.02
C ALA A 370 5.14 4.05 11.78
N PHE A 371 4.83 3.27 10.74
CA PHE A 371 4.10 3.74 9.58
C PHE A 371 2.97 2.76 9.29
N MET A 372 1.77 3.06 9.77
CA MET A 372 0.67 2.11 9.85
C MET A 372 1.11 0.87 10.65
N ASP A 373 1.16 -0.30 10.02
CA ASP A 373 1.55 -1.58 10.60
C ASP A 373 3.07 -1.82 10.63
N ASP A 374 3.84 -1.15 9.77
CA ASP A 374 5.30 -1.23 9.75
C ASP A 374 5.86 -0.58 11.02
N THR A 375 6.16 -1.39 12.04
CA THR A 375 6.68 -0.93 13.33
C THR A 375 8.17 -1.23 13.44
N THR A 376 8.95 -0.25 13.85
CA THR A 376 10.41 -0.34 14.02
C THR A 376 10.80 0.05 15.45
N ILE A 377 11.52 -0.84 16.14
CA ILE A 377 12.19 -0.55 17.41
C ILE A 377 13.62 -0.12 17.11
N ILE A 378 14.10 0.91 17.79
CA ILE A 378 15.48 1.38 17.77
C ILE A 378 15.91 1.55 19.23
N CYS A 379 16.99 0.91 19.65
CA CYS A 379 17.48 0.96 21.05
C CYS A 379 19.00 0.81 21.07
N SER A 380 19.68 1.48 22.01
CA SER A 380 21.15 1.34 22.14
C SER A 380 21.56 0.12 22.98
N LYS A 381 20.70 -0.34 23.89
CA LYS A 381 20.97 -1.50 24.76
C LYS A 381 20.11 -2.71 24.40
N GLU A 382 20.69 -3.89 24.55
CA GLU A 382 20.03 -5.18 24.30
C GLU A 382 18.86 -5.38 25.28
N ASP A 383 19.04 -5.07 26.57
CA ASP A 383 18.00 -5.25 27.60
C ASP A 383 16.83 -4.26 27.44
N GLU A 384 17.09 -3.04 26.98
CA GLU A 384 16.03 -2.10 26.59
C GLU A 384 15.21 -2.65 25.41
N THR A 385 15.90 -3.22 24.42
CA THR A 385 15.24 -3.84 23.25
C THR A 385 14.38 -5.03 23.66
N ARG A 386 14.88 -5.91 24.55
CA ARG A 386 14.12 -7.06 25.06
C ARG A 386 12.88 -6.63 25.84
N ARG A 387 13.02 -5.68 26.76
CA ARG A 387 11.89 -5.13 27.53
C ARG A 387 10.82 -4.51 26.62
N MET A 388 11.22 -3.78 25.59
CA MET A 388 10.30 -3.21 24.60
C MET A 388 9.55 -4.32 23.83
N LEU A 389 10.25 -5.36 23.39
CA LEU A 389 9.65 -6.50 22.69
C LEU A 389 8.67 -7.27 23.58
N GLU A 390 9.05 -7.53 24.83
CA GLU A 390 8.18 -8.19 25.82
C GLU A 390 6.93 -7.36 26.11
N ARG A 391 7.09 -6.05 26.30
CA ARG A 391 5.95 -5.14 26.53
C ARG A 391 5.01 -5.12 25.33
N LEU A 392 5.55 -5.01 24.11
CA LEU A 392 4.76 -5.07 22.89
C LEU A 392 4.05 -6.42 22.74
N ASP A 393 4.70 -7.54 23.04
CA ASP A 393 4.08 -8.87 22.96
C ASP A 393 2.88 -8.99 23.92
N VAL A 394 3.04 -8.50 25.15
CA VAL A 394 1.94 -8.44 26.14
C VAL A 394 0.78 -7.56 25.66
N LEU A 395 1.07 -6.37 25.14
CA LEU A 395 0.05 -5.44 24.65
C LEU A 395 -0.67 -5.99 23.41
N MET A 396 0.07 -6.64 22.50
CA MET A 396 -0.51 -7.28 21.33
C MET A 396 -1.41 -8.45 21.71
N ALA A 397 -0.97 -9.29 22.65
CA ALA A 397 -1.79 -10.38 23.18
C ALA A 397 -3.07 -9.84 23.85
N TRP A 398 -2.94 -8.76 24.62
CA TRP A 398 -4.08 -8.08 25.25
C TRP A 398 -5.10 -7.59 24.21
N CYS A 399 -4.66 -6.89 23.16
CA CYS A 399 -5.55 -6.43 22.10
C CYS A 399 -5.91 -7.53 21.07
N ARG A 400 -5.56 -8.79 21.35
CA ARG A 400 -5.83 -9.99 20.53
C ARG A 400 -5.22 -9.94 19.12
N MET A 401 -4.18 -9.15 18.95
CA MET A 401 -3.39 -9.05 17.71
C MET A 401 -2.05 -9.78 17.90
N LYS A 402 -1.31 -10.05 16.82
CA LYS A 402 -0.07 -10.85 16.90
C LYS A 402 0.96 -10.38 15.89
N PHE A 403 2.22 -10.34 16.28
CA PHE A 403 3.32 -10.22 15.32
C PHE A 403 3.59 -11.53 14.59
N LYS A 404 4.31 -11.45 13.46
CA LYS A 404 4.85 -12.59 12.71
C LYS A 404 6.37 -12.63 12.88
N PRO A 405 6.89 -13.39 13.84
CA PRO A 405 8.33 -13.48 14.12
C PRO A 405 9.14 -13.83 12.86
N LYS A 406 8.67 -14.80 12.06
CA LYS A 406 9.31 -15.23 10.80
C LYS A 406 9.34 -14.17 9.70
N LYS A 407 8.49 -13.14 9.77
CA LYS A 407 8.50 -12.00 8.82
C LYS A 407 9.14 -10.74 9.40
N SER A 408 9.33 -10.71 10.72
CA SER A 408 10.03 -9.66 11.44
C SER A 408 11.54 -9.85 11.29
N ARG A 409 12.34 -8.79 11.43
CA ARG A 409 13.79 -8.84 11.20
C ARG A 409 14.54 -8.05 12.27
N SER A 410 15.73 -8.52 12.62
CA SER A 410 16.59 -7.87 13.61
C SER A 410 17.95 -7.51 13.04
N LEU A 411 18.50 -6.40 13.49
CA LEU A 411 19.85 -5.94 13.19
C LEU A 411 20.47 -5.40 14.47
N SER A 412 21.59 -5.98 14.88
CA SER A 412 22.43 -5.43 15.92
C SER A 412 23.75 -4.96 15.32
N VAL A 413 24.17 -3.75 15.67
CA VAL A 413 25.42 -3.13 15.25
C VAL A 413 26.24 -2.82 16.48
N ARG A 414 27.52 -3.19 16.46
CA ARG A 414 28.50 -2.89 17.51
C ARG A 414 29.76 -2.36 16.86
N LYS A 415 30.14 -1.13 17.20
CA LYS A 415 31.34 -0.46 16.65
C LYS A 415 31.38 -0.49 15.12
N GLY A 416 30.24 -0.21 14.48
CA GLY A 416 30.10 -0.18 13.02
C GLY A 416 30.11 -1.54 12.31
N LYS A 417 30.13 -2.66 13.05
CA LYS A 417 30.03 -4.01 12.49
C LYS A 417 28.75 -4.69 12.94
N ILE A 418 28.21 -5.57 12.11
CA ILE A 418 27.04 -6.36 12.48
C ILE A 418 27.43 -7.35 13.59
N ASP A 419 26.64 -7.34 14.66
CA ASP A 419 26.69 -8.29 15.75
C ASP A 419 25.67 -9.40 15.48
N ALA A 420 26.13 -10.50 14.88
CA ALA A 420 25.28 -11.66 14.58
C ALA A 420 25.00 -12.54 15.81
N THR A 421 25.62 -12.25 16.96
CA THR A 421 25.45 -13.06 18.19
C THR A 421 24.22 -12.64 18.98
N THR A 422 23.78 -11.39 18.82
CA THR A 422 22.61 -10.86 19.50
C THR A 422 21.34 -11.39 18.83
N ILE A 423 20.55 -12.13 19.60
CA ILE A 423 19.29 -12.73 19.15
C ILE A 423 18.15 -12.12 19.95
N PHE A 424 17.08 -11.75 19.24
CA PHE A 424 15.83 -11.26 19.82
C PHE A 424 14.69 -12.23 19.54
N THR A 425 13.69 -12.19 20.42
CA THR A 425 12.49 -13.02 20.31
C THR A 425 11.23 -12.16 20.47
N VAL A 426 10.14 -12.58 19.85
CA VAL A 426 8.80 -12.03 20.02
C VAL A 426 7.79 -13.15 19.84
N ALA A 427 6.69 -13.17 20.60
CA ALA A 427 5.74 -14.28 20.62
C ALA A 427 6.42 -15.65 20.84
N SER A 428 7.39 -15.68 21.76
CA SER A 428 8.23 -16.84 22.11
C SER A 428 8.97 -17.49 20.93
N GLN A 429 9.19 -16.77 19.84
CA GLN A 429 9.92 -17.24 18.66
C GLN A 429 11.06 -16.29 18.30
N GLN A 430 12.14 -16.84 17.76
CA GLN A 430 13.28 -16.08 17.29
C GLN A 430 12.91 -15.19 16.10
N ILE A 431 13.39 -13.95 16.15
CA ILE A 431 13.35 -13.01 15.02
C ILE A 431 14.61 -13.23 14.17
N PRO A 432 14.48 -13.62 12.88
CA PRO A 432 15.62 -13.76 11.99
C PRO A 432 16.43 -12.46 11.87
N THR A 433 17.75 -12.59 11.78
CA THR A 433 18.64 -11.43 11.58
C THR A 433 18.66 -11.00 10.12
N VAL A 434 18.99 -9.74 9.84
CA VAL A 434 19.17 -9.26 8.45
C VAL A 434 20.31 -9.95 7.70
N SER A 435 21.23 -10.59 8.43
CA SER A 435 22.30 -11.41 7.86
C SER A 435 21.80 -12.77 7.36
N GLN A 436 20.75 -13.32 8.00
CA GLN A 436 20.10 -14.55 7.56
C GLN A 436 19.15 -14.24 6.40
N GLU A 437 18.31 -13.22 6.56
CA GLU A 437 17.32 -12.82 5.57
C GLU A 437 17.19 -11.31 5.51
N PRO A 438 17.46 -10.65 4.37
CA PRO A 438 17.37 -9.20 4.26
C PRO A 438 15.91 -8.72 4.45
N VAL A 439 15.75 -7.46 4.86
CA VAL A 439 14.44 -6.84 5.07
C VAL A 439 14.22 -5.67 4.15
N LYS A 440 13.00 -5.53 3.62
CA LYS A 440 12.54 -4.33 2.93
C LYS A 440 11.54 -3.60 3.80
N SER A 441 11.89 -2.41 4.29
CA SER A 441 10.99 -1.55 5.07
C SER A 441 10.83 -0.19 4.38
N LEU A 442 9.58 0.25 4.20
CA LEU A 442 9.23 1.53 3.55
C LEU A 442 9.96 1.82 2.23
N GLY A 443 10.19 0.76 1.44
CA GLY A 443 10.86 0.82 0.14
C GLY A 443 12.38 0.73 0.17
N ARG A 444 13.00 0.69 1.36
CA ARG A 444 14.45 0.55 1.56
C ARG A 444 14.81 -0.89 1.94
N TRP A 445 15.83 -1.44 1.29
CA TRP A 445 16.44 -2.71 1.69
C TRP A 445 17.49 -2.50 2.78
N TYR A 446 17.53 -3.41 3.74
CA TYR A 446 18.57 -3.53 4.76
C TYR A 446 19.10 -4.96 4.71
N ASP A 447 20.41 -5.09 4.58
CA ASP A 447 21.13 -6.35 4.45
C ASP A 447 22.44 -6.31 5.24
N SER A 448 23.18 -7.43 5.21
CA SER A 448 24.43 -7.57 5.94
C SER A 448 25.58 -6.67 5.45
N SER A 449 25.46 -6.07 4.26
CA SER A 449 26.52 -5.26 3.67
C SER A 449 26.64 -3.88 4.32
N MET A 450 25.53 -3.36 4.88
CA MET A 450 25.45 -2.03 5.51
C MET A 450 25.90 -0.88 4.58
N LYS A 451 25.87 -1.10 3.27
CA LYS A 451 26.32 -0.17 2.24
C LYS A 451 25.19 0.16 1.28
N ASP A 452 25.20 1.40 0.81
CA ASP A 452 24.27 1.86 -0.22
C ASP A 452 24.76 1.57 -1.66
N THR A 453 25.95 1.01 -1.86
CA THR A 453 26.54 0.82 -3.19
C THR A 453 25.64 0.01 -4.12
N LYS A 454 25.13 -1.13 -3.65
CA LYS A 454 24.24 -1.99 -4.45
C LYS A 454 22.92 -1.27 -4.78
N ARG A 455 22.34 -0.57 -3.80
CA ARG A 455 21.13 0.22 -4.00
C ARG A 455 21.33 1.38 -4.96
N GLY A 456 22.48 2.05 -4.90
CA GLY A 456 22.86 3.09 -5.85
C GLY A 456 22.89 2.54 -7.27
N LEU A 457 23.50 1.39 -7.48
CA LEU A 457 23.51 0.68 -8.76
C LEU A 457 22.09 0.28 -9.22
N GLU A 458 21.29 -0.34 -8.36
CA GLU A 458 19.89 -0.70 -8.66
C GLU A 458 19.04 0.54 -9.01
N THR A 459 19.26 1.66 -8.32
CA THR A 459 18.53 2.92 -8.59
C THR A 459 18.94 3.48 -9.95
N VAL A 460 20.24 3.45 -10.27
CA VAL A 460 20.74 3.85 -11.60
C VAL A 460 20.20 2.93 -12.68
N GLU A 461 20.14 1.62 -12.45
CA GLU A 461 19.59 0.64 -13.39
C GLU A 461 18.10 0.88 -13.64
N LEU A 462 17.28 0.99 -12.58
CA LEU A 462 15.85 1.28 -12.68
C LEU A 462 15.57 2.63 -13.35
N ALA A 463 16.35 3.67 -13.01
CA ALA A 463 16.25 4.96 -13.67
C ALA A 463 16.61 4.87 -15.15
N THR A 464 17.65 4.12 -15.49
CA THR A 464 18.08 3.88 -16.88
C THR A 464 17.01 3.12 -17.65
N GLU A 465 16.45 2.05 -17.09
CA GLU A 465 15.35 1.28 -17.69
C GLU A 465 14.11 2.14 -17.91
N GLY A 466 13.75 2.97 -16.91
CA GLY A 466 12.65 3.92 -17.01
C GLY A 466 12.87 4.94 -18.12
N LEU A 467 14.06 5.55 -18.19
CA LEU A 467 14.45 6.47 -19.26
C LEU A 467 14.42 5.79 -20.63
N LEU A 468 14.90 4.55 -20.74
CA LEU A 468 14.83 3.76 -21.96
C LEU A 468 13.37 3.42 -22.34
N ALA A 469 12.49 3.14 -21.38
CA ALA A 469 11.07 2.93 -21.62
C ALA A 469 10.41 4.21 -22.16
N ILE A 470 10.65 5.37 -21.54
CA ILE A 470 10.21 6.69 -22.02
C ILE A 470 10.75 6.96 -23.42
N ASN A 471 12.03 6.62 -23.68
CA ASN A 471 12.60 6.85 -25.00
C ASN A 471 11.94 5.97 -26.07
N ARG A 472 11.69 4.69 -25.75
CA ARG A 472 11.06 3.69 -26.64
C ARG A 472 9.57 3.92 -26.86
N CYS A 473 8.86 4.57 -25.94
CA CYS A 473 7.41 4.78 -26.07
C CYS A 473 7.03 5.72 -27.22
N GLY A 474 7.98 6.48 -27.78
CA GLY A 474 7.77 7.26 -28.99
C GLY A 474 7.00 8.58 -28.80
N LEU A 475 6.75 8.99 -27.55
CA LEU A 475 6.27 10.33 -27.22
C LEU A 475 7.26 11.42 -27.70
N GLN A 476 6.77 12.64 -27.91
CA GLN A 476 7.58 13.75 -28.41
C GLN A 476 7.90 14.74 -27.29
N GLY A 477 9.16 15.18 -27.23
CA GLY A 477 9.63 16.33 -26.42
C GLY A 477 8.97 16.43 -25.05
N LYS A 478 8.15 17.48 -24.87
CA LYS A 478 7.40 17.79 -23.64
C LYS A 478 6.61 16.61 -23.05
N LEU A 479 6.09 15.71 -23.88
CA LEU A 479 5.32 14.55 -23.41
C LEU A 479 6.22 13.50 -22.75
N LYS A 480 7.48 13.40 -23.16
CA LYS A 480 8.47 12.54 -22.48
C LYS A 480 8.86 13.13 -21.13
N VAL A 481 9.01 14.46 -21.06
CA VAL A 481 9.33 15.17 -19.81
C VAL A 481 8.23 15.00 -18.79
N TRP A 482 6.96 14.98 -19.21
CA TRP A 482 5.85 14.71 -18.29
C TRP A 482 5.90 13.31 -17.66
N CYS A 483 6.50 12.31 -18.34
CA CYS A 483 6.63 10.96 -17.81
C CYS A 483 7.81 10.77 -16.84
N LEU A 484 8.71 11.75 -16.74
CA LEU A 484 9.73 11.82 -15.70
C LEU A 484 9.08 12.27 -14.40
#